data_AF-A0A2T7UGJ6-F1
#
_entry.id   AF-A0A2T7UGJ6-F1
#
_cell.length_a   1.000
_cell.length_b   1.000
_cell.length_c   1.000
_cell.angle_alpha   90.00
_cell.angle_beta   90.00
_cell.angle_gamma   90.00
#
_symmetry.space_group_name_H-M   'P 1'
#
loop_
_entity.id
_entity.type
_entity.pdbx_description
1 polymer ?
#
loop_
_entity_poly.entity_id
_entity_poly.type
_entity_poly.pdbx_seq_one_letter_code
_entity_poly.pdbx_strand_id
1 'polypeptide(L)'
;MPSTKPLRGVRVVSLALNLPGPAALMRLAEMGASCTKINPPAGDPMQHYTPDGYALMHKGVKHHTLDLKTEPGQAALHKLLPKTDVLLTSFRPSALTKLGLSWKTLRKQYPTLSLIEVVGAPGPLAEIPGHDLTYQAEVGLVNGMDLPPSLFADMGGALMASEATLKAIISLKTTGKGSRHEVALSDAAAWLALPRQLRMTTPDGAVGGAHAGYRIYACKNGRVAVAALEPHFAVSLCEAAGVPLTHPVKDLFKPATRKAIETYLASQTRAQLDKLATEKDIPLMTLK
;
A
#
# COMPACT_ATOMS: atom_id res chain seq x y z
N MET A 1 24.74 -1.00 2.77
CA MET A 1 25.01 -1.09 1.31
C MET A 1 24.69 0.26 0.67
N PRO A 2 25.46 0.75 -0.31
CA PRO A 2 25.08 1.96 -1.02
C PRO A 2 23.71 1.75 -1.67
N SER A 3 22.76 2.65 -1.39
CA SER A 3 21.41 2.59 -1.96
C SER A 3 21.51 2.65 -3.50
N THR A 4 21.18 1.56 -4.16
CA THR A 4 21.07 1.52 -5.61
C THR A 4 20.01 2.53 -6.05
N LYS A 5 20.34 3.38 -7.03
CA LYS A 5 19.39 4.33 -7.64
C LYS A 5 18.97 3.82 -9.02
N PRO A 6 18.10 2.78 -9.12
CA PRO A 6 17.79 2.11 -10.38
C PRO A 6 17.09 3.00 -11.41
N LEU A 7 16.45 4.10 -10.96
CA LEU A 7 15.79 5.07 -11.83
C LEU A 7 16.65 6.31 -12.11
N ARG A 8 17.95 6.27 -11.83
CA ARG A 8 18.86 7.37 -12.20
C ARG A 8 18.75 7.64 -13.70
N GLY A 9 18.46 8.90 -14.06
CA GLY A 9 18.31 9.34 -15.44
C GLY A 9 16.88 9.23 -15.98
N VAL A 10 15.96 8.58 -15.26
CA VAL A 10 14.54 8.53 -15.63
C VAL A 10 13.84 9.81 -15.18
N ARG A 11 12.99 10.36 -16.05
CA ARG A 11 12.22 11.59 -15.83
C ARG A 11 10.73 11.25 -15.76
N VAL A 12 10.13 11.60 -14.62
CA VAL A 12 8.71 11.33 -14.33
C VAL A 12 7.98 12.65 -14.19
N VAL A 13 6.90 12.83 -14.96
CA VAL A 13 5.93 13.92 -14.74
C VAL A 13 4.68 13.30 -14.15
N SER A 14 4.20 13.85 -13.02
CA SER A 14 2.98 13.40 -12.36
C SER A 14 1.92 14.48 -12.39
N LEU A 15 0.75 14.11 -12.92
CA LEU A 15 -0.52 14.83 -12.79
C LEU A 15 -1.39 14.22 -11.68
N ALA A 16 -0.99 13.09 -11.12
CA ALA A 16 -1.80 12.29 -10.20
C ALA A 16 -2.03 13.03 -8.88
N LEU A 17 -3.30 13.29 -8.57
CA LEU A 17 -3.79 13.91 -7.34
C LEU A 17 -4.11 12.87 -6.27
N ASN A 18 -4.24 13.33 -5.02
CA ASN A 18 -4.50 12.53 -3.83
C ASN A 18 -3.42 11.49 -3.52
N LEU A 19 -3.47 10.90 -2.33
CA LEU A 19 -2.41 10.07 -1.77
C LEU A 19 -1.69 9.09 -2.73
N PRO A 20 -2.39 8.23 -3.52
CA PRO A 20 -1.69 7.19 -4.27
C PRO A 20 -0.72 7.75 -5.33
N GLY A 21 -1.00 8.95 -5.87
CA GLY A 21 -0.12 9.64 -6.82
C GLY A 21 1.18 10.12 -6.16
N PRO A 22 1.13 11.14 -5.27
CA PRO A 22 2.19 11.52 -4.36
C PRO A 22 3.02 10.37 -3.77
N ALA A 23 2.38 9.34 -3.22
CA ALA A 23 3.10 8.21 -2.63
C ALA A 23 3.91 7.42 -3.68
N ALA A 24 3.34 7.17 -4.86
CA ALA A 24 4.08 6.55 -5.96
C ALA A 24 5.24 7.43 -6.41
N LEU A 25 5.00 8.74 -6.57
CA LEU A 25 6.01 9.69 -7.02
C LEU A 25 7.20 9.81 -6.05
N MET A 26 6.92 9.79 -4.74
CA MET A 26 7.93 9.77 -3.67
C MET A 26 8.84 8.54 -3.83
N ARG A 27 8.26 7.35 -3.98
CA ARG A 27 9.02 6.11 -4.19
C ARG A 27 9.89 6.16 -5.45
N LEU A 28 9.38 6.73 -6.54
CA LEU A 28 10.13 6.89 -7.77
C LEU A 28 11.33 7.85 -7.58
N ALA A 29 11.14 8.94 -6.83
CA ALA A 29 12.22 9.88 -6.48
C ALA A 29 13.28 9.22 -5.59
N GLU A 30 12.87 8.43 -4.59
CA GLU A 30 13.77 7.66 -3.71
C GLU A 30 14.62 6.65 -4.51
N MET A 31 14.03 6.02 -5.53
CA MET A 31 14.74 5.16 -6.49
C MET A 31 15.64 5.93 -7.47
N GLY A 32 15.65 7.27 -7.41
CA GLY A 32 16.58 8.14 -8.14
C GLY A 32 16.03 8.79 -9.41
N ALA A 33 14.72 8.70 -9.68
CA ALA A 33 14.10 9.42 -10.78
C ALA A 33 14.12 10.95 -10.57
N SER A 34 14.17 11.71 -11.65
CA SER A 34 13.88 13.14 -11.62
C SER A 34 12.37 13.34 -11.76
N CYS A 35 11.73 13.67 -10.64
CA CYS A 35 10.29 13.80 -10.55
C CYS A 35 9.84 15.26 -10.63
N THR A 36 8.80 15.51 -11.43
CA THR A 36 8.09 16.78 -11.53
C THR A 36 6.61 16.56 -11.27
N LYS A 37 6.04 17.26 -10.30
CA LYS A 37 4.62 17.29 -9.98
C LYS A 37 3.97 18.52 -10.62
N ILE A 38 2.91 18.30 -11.38
CA ILE A 38 2.06 19.35 -11.94
C ILE A 38 0.76 19.38 -11.14
N ASN A 39 0.44 20.53 -10.57
CA ASN A 39 -0.82 20.78 -9.87
C ASN A 39 -1.77 21.62 -10.71
N PRO A 40 -3.09 21.38 -10.62
CA PRO A 40 -4.07 22.34 -11.11
C PRO A 40 -4.00 23.63 -10.28
N PRO A 41 -4.55 24.76 -10.77
CA PRO A 41 -4.62 26.01 -10.00
C PRO A 41 -5.25 25.87 -8.62
N ALA A 42 -6.22 24.97 -8.48
CA ALA A 42 -6.88 24.67 -7.21
C ALA A 42 -6.01 23.85 -6.23
N GLY A 43 -4.82 23.39 -6.64
CA GLY A 43 -3.95 22.54 -5.85
C GLY A 43 -4.37 21.07 -5.80
N ASP A 44 -3.55 20.25 -5.13
CA ASP A 44 -3.88 18.86 -4.81
C ASP A 44 -4.84 18.82 -3.61
N PRO A 45 -5.97 18.10 -3.64
CA PRO A 45 -6.84 18.01 -2.48
C PRO A 45 -6.12 17.50 -1.22
N MET A 46 -5.13 16.61 -1.36
CA MET A 46 -4.31 16.15 -0.23
C MET A 46 -3.63 17.29 0.52
N GLN A 47 -3.19 18.33 -0.20
CA GLN A 47 -2.53 19.49 0.40
C GLN A 47 -3.45 20.24 1.39
N HIS A 48 -4.76 20.18 1.18
CA HIS A 48 -5.75 20.84 2.04
C HIS A 48 -5.98 20.07 3.34
N TYR A 49 -5.98 18.74 3.29
CA TYR A 49 -6.26 17.90 4.46
C TYR A 49 -5.01 17.50 5.24
N THR A 50 -3.84 17.45 4.60
CA THR A 50 -2.59 16.99 5.23
C THR A 50 -1.38 17.72 4.65
N PRO A 51 -1.21 19.02 4.92
CA PRO A 51 -0.16 19.85 4.32
C PRO A 51 1.26 19.34 4.60
N ASP A 52 1.56 18.95 5.84
CA ASP A 52 2.88 18.44 6.22
C ASP A 52 3.18 17.08 5.56
N GLY A 53 2.17 16.21 5.47
CA GLY A 53 2.27 14.94 4.77
C GLY A 53 2.50 15.14 3.27
N TYR A 54 1.79 16.09 2.65
CA TYR A 54 2.00 16.45 1.25
C TYR A 54 3.41 17.02 1.02
N ALA A 55 3.90 17.90 1.89
CA ALA A 55 5.26 18.45 1.82
C ALA A 55 6.33 17.36 1.95
N LEU A 56 6.14 16.42 2.88
CA LEU A 56 7.04 15.28 3.06
C LEU A 56 7.13 14.41 1.80
N MET A 57 5.98 14.05 1.21
CA MET A 57 5.95 13.18 0.02
C MET A 57 6.56 13.81 -1.23
N HIS A 58 6.67 15.13 -1.26
CA HIS A 58 7.24 15.84 -2.39
C HIS A 58 8.63 16.44 -2.10
N LYS A 59 9.27 16.04 -1.00
CA LYS A 59 10.64 16.46 -0.72
C LYS A 59 11.57 16.02 -1.86
N GLY A 60 12.21 17.00 -2.51
CA GLY A 60 13.12 16.75 -3.65
C GLY A 60 12.42 16.58 -5.00
N VAL A 61 11.10 16.79 -5.08
CA VAL A 61 10.31 16.82 -6.32
C VAL A 61 10.18 18.26 -6.81
N LYS A 62 10.22 18.48 -8.13
CA LYS A 62 9.95 19.80 -8.72
C LYS A 62 8.44 20.04 -8.82
N HIS A 63 7.98 21.26 -8.56
CA HIS A 63 6.56 21.59 -8.62
C HIS A 63 6.27 22.67 -9.66
N HIS A 64 5.18 22.50 -10.40
CA HIS A 64 4.59 23.54 -11.22
C HIS A 64 3.07 23.54 -11.05
N THR A 65 2.47 24.70 -11.21
CA THR A 65 1.02 24.85 -11.28
C THR A 65 0.65 25.18 -12.72
N LEU A 66 -0.13 24.33 -13.37
CA LEU A 66 -0.57 24.49 -14.76
C LEU A 66 -2.09 24.28 -14.84
N ASP A 67 -2.80 25.22 -15.48
CA ASP A 67 -4.19 24.99 -15.85
C ASP A 67 -4.29 24.25 -17.18
N LEU A 68 -4.40 22.92 -17.10
CA LEU A 68 -4.49 22.05 -18.27
C LEU A 68 -5.81 22.21 -19.05
N LYS A 69 -6.76 23.02 -18.59
CA LYS A 69 -7.96 23.36 -19.36
C LYS A 69 -7.73 24.53 -20.33
N THR A 70 -6.58 25.20 -20.23
CA THR A 70 -6.23 26.36 -21.06
C THR A 70 -5.16 26.00 -22.10
N GLU A 71 -5.16 26.70 -23.23
CA GLU A 71 -4.13 26.52 -24.26
C GLU A 71 -2.70 26.74 -23.72
N PRO A 72 -2.42 27.79 -22.90
CA PRO A 72 -1.08 27.99 -22.35
C PRO A 72 -0.64 26.86 -21.41
N GLY A 73 -1.55 26.33 -20.57
CA GLY A 73 -1.23 25.22 -19.67
C GLY A 73 -0.98 23.91 -20.42
N GLN A 74 -1.76 23.63 -21.46
CA GLN A 74 -1.50 22.53 -22.40
C GLN A 74 -0.15 22.69 -23.09
N ALA A 75 0.13 23.87 -23.67
CA ALA A 75 1.40 24.14 -24.33
C ALA A 75 2.60 23.98 -23.38
N ALA A 76 2.47 24.38 -22.11
CA ALA A 76 3.49 24.18 -21.09
C ALA A 76 3.74 22.69 -20.78
N LEU A 77 2.68 21.89 -20.59
CA LEU A 77 2.82 20.45 -20.39
C LEU A 77 3.47 19.78 -21.60
N HIS A 78 3.02 20.10 -22.80
CA HIS A 78 3.55 19.55 -24.05
C HIS A 78 5.01 19.93 -24.34
N LYS A 79 5.56 20.97 -23.70
CA LYS A 79 7.02 21.25 -23.71
C LYS A 79 7.82 20.30 -22.82
N LEU A 80 7.20 19.72 -21.79
CA LEU A 80 7.83 18.76 -20.89
C LEU A 80 7.82 17.35 -21.47
N LEU A 81 6.69 16.92 -22.07
CA LEU A 81 6.46 15.54 -22.51
C LEU A 81 7.54 14.93 -23.44
N PRO A 82 8.17 15.65 -24.41
CA PRO A 82 9.26 15.10 -25.22
C PRO A 82 10.48 14.66 -24.41
N LYS A 83 10.62 15.21 -23.19
CA LYS A 83 11.70 14.96 -22.24
C LYS A 83 11.20 14.15 -21.05
N THR A 84 10.06 13.49 -21.16
CA THR A 84 9.49 12.68 -20.08
C THR A 84 9.51 11.23 -20.51
N ASP A 85 9.96 10.36 -19.62
CA ASP A 85 9.97 8.92 -19.87
C ASP A 85 8.65 8.31 -19.38
N VAL A 86 8.08 8.85 -18.29
CA VAL A 86 6.83 8.39 -17.68
C VAL A 86 5.91 9.56 -17.32
N LEU A 87 4.67 9.52 -17.80
CA LEU A 87 3.56 10.33 -17.31
C LEU A 87 2.72 9.50 -16.34
N LEU A 88 2.64 9.95 -15.09
CA LEU A 88 1.80 9.36 -14.04
C LEU A 88 0.54 10.21 -13.85
N THR A 89 -0.64 9.60 -13.87
CA THR A 89 -1.92 10.30 -13.69
C THR A 89 -2.85 9.52 -12.78
N SER A 90 -3.80 10.21 -12.15
CA SER A 90 -4.93 9.61 -11.42
C SER A 90 -6.29 10.12 -11.91
N PHE A 91 -6.32 10.65 -13.13
CA PHE A 91 -7.56 11.12 -13.76
C PHE A 91 -8.37 9.96 -14.32
N ARG A 92 -9.70 10.12 -14.30
CA ARG A 92 -10.60 9.23 -15.03
C ARG A 92 -10.25 9.20 -16.52
N PRO A 93 -10.40 8.06 -17.21
CA PRO A 93 -10.12 7.96 -18.64
C PRO A 93 -10.83 9.02 -19.49
N SER A 94 -12.09 9.34 -19.19
CA SER A 94 -12.87 10.37 -19.87
C SER A 94 -12.28 11.77 -19.69
N ALA A 95 -11.83 12.10 -18.49
CA ALA A 95 -11.19 13.38 -18.20
C ALA A 95 -9.82 13.48 -18.90
N LEU A 96 -9.03 12.41 -18.87
CA LEU A 96 -7.73 12.37 -19.57
C LEU A 96 -7.90 12.52 -21.08
N THR A 97 -8.95 11.91 -21.65
CA THR A 97 -9.31 12.06 -23.07
C THR A 97 -9.71 13.48 -23.40
N LYS A 98 -10.54 14.14 -22.57
CA LYS A 98 -10.92 15.56 -22.74
C LYS A 98 -9.72 16.50 -22.69
N LEU A 99 -8.69 16.17 -21.92
CA LEU A 99 -7.42 16.91 -21.87
C LEU A 99 -6.49 16.62 -23.06
N GLY A 100 -6.88 15.74 -24.00
CA GLY A 100 -6.03 15.36 -25.12
C GLY A 100 -4.90 14.39 -24.76
N LEU A 101 -4.90 13.84 -23.53
CA LEU A 101 -3.81 13.03 -22.98
C LEU A 101 -4.11 11.52 -23.03
N SER A 102 -5.04 11.09 -23.89
CA SER A 102 -5.31 9.66 -24.08
C SER A 102 -4.06 8.92 -24.56
N TRP A 103 -3.94 7.63 -24.23
CA TRP A 103 -2.80 6.82 -24.69
C TRP A 103 -2.62 6.85 -26.23
N LYS A 104 -3.73 6.79 -26.98
CA LYS A 104 -3.70 6.86 -28.45
C LYS A 104 -3.05 8.16 -28.93
N THR A 105 -3.38 9.29 -28.29
CA THR A 105 -2.81 10.60 -28.61
C THR A 105 -1.34 10.67 -28.19
N LEU A 106 -1.03 10.32 -26.95
CA LEU A 106 0.32 10.41 -26.39
C LEU A 106 1.30 9.53 -27.15
N ARG A 107 0.95 8.26 -27.44
CA ARG A 107 1.83 7.36 -28.19
C ARG A 107 2.15 7.86 -29.59
N LYS A 108 1.20 8.55 -30.25
CA LYS A 108 1.41 9.12 -31.59
C LYS A 108 2.40 10.29 -31.55
N GLN A 109 2.29 11.15 -30.53
CA GLN A 109 3.12 12.36 -30.40
C GLN A 109 4.47 12.09 -29.74
N TYR A 110 4.51 11.16 -28.79
CA TYR A 110 5.66 10.84 -27.94
C TYR A 110 5.86 9.31 -27.88
N PRO A 111 6.41 8.67 -28.92
CA PRO A 111 6.45 7.21 -29.04
C PRO A 111 7.21 6.47 -27.92
N THR A 112 8.12 7.16 -27.22
CA THR A 112 8.91 6.62 -26.10
C THR A 112 8.28 6.89 -24.72
N LEU A 113 7.28 7.78 -24.63
CA LEU A 113 6.62 8.13 -23.38
C LEU A 113 5.73 6.97 -22.92
N SER A 114 5.89 6.57 -21.66
CA SER A 114 4.98 5.64 -21.01
C SER A 114 3.91 6.37 -20.21
N LEU A 115 2.72 5.78 -20.14
CA LEU A 115 1.57 6.31 -19.40
C LEU A 115 1.20 5.33 -18.28
N ILE A 116 1.21 5.79 -17.03
CA ILE A 116 0.75 5.05 -15.86
C ILE A 116 -0.51 5.73 -15.34
N GLU A 117 -1.64 5.05 -15.40
CA GLU A 117 -2.95 5.54 -14.98
C GLU A 117 -3.36 4.84 -13.68
N VAL A 118 -3.37 5.58 -12.57
CA VAL A 118 -3.95 5.13 -11.30
C VAL A 118 -5.44 5.42 -11.32
N VAL A 119 -6.27 4.39 -11.40
CA VAL A 119 -7.73 4.49 -11.49
C VAL A 119 -8.39 3.79 -10.30
N GLY A 120 -9.68 4.05 -10.09
CA GLY A 120 -10.43 3.39 -9.02
C GLY A 120 -10.60 1.89 -9.25
N ALA A 121 -11.11 1.54 -10.43
CA ALA A 121 -11.40 0.16 -10.83
C ALA A 121 -11.02 -0.07 -12.30
N PRO A 122 -10.76 -1.33 -12.69
CA PRO A 122 -10.25 -1.61 -14.02
C PRO A 122 -11.30 -1.38 -15.12
N GLY A 123 -10.82 -1.02 -16.31
CA GLY A 123 -11.63 -0.91 -17.52
C GLY A 123 -12.75 0.12 -17.39
N PRO A 124 -14.00 -0.18 -17.84
CA PRO A 124 -15.10 0.78 -17.80
C PRO A 124 -15.46 1.28 -16.39
N LEU A 125 -15.12 0.51 -15.35
CA LEU A 125 -15.39 0.89 -13.96
C LEU A 125 -14.49 2.03 -13.46
N ALA A 126 -13.44 2.38 -14.21
CA ALA A 126 -12.55 3.52 -13.91
C ALA A 126 -13.27 4.88 -13.86
N GLU A 127 -14.48 4.98 -14.42
CA GLU A 127 -15.31 6.20 -14.37
C GLU A 127 -16.10 6.34 -13.06
N ILE A 128 -16.23 5.27 -12.28
CA ILE A 128 -17.01 5.25 -11.04
C ILE A 128 -16.19 5.94 -9.94
N PRO A 129 -16.78 6.89 -9.19
CA PRO A 129 -16.12 7.49 -8.04
C PRO A 129 -15.88 6.46 -6.94
N GLY A 130 -14.69 6.50 -6.36
CA GLY A 130 -14.37 5.72 -5.16
C GLY A 130 -13.10 6.26 -4.50
N HIS A 131 -12.93 5.90 -3.23
CA HIS A 131 -11.77 6.22 -2.42
C HIS A 131 -11.29 4.94 -1.73
N ASP A 132 -10.09 5.00 -1.16
CA ASP A 132 -9.49 3.90 -0.40
C ASP A 132 -10.49 3.09 0.45
N LEU A 133 -11.28 3.76 1.28
CA LEU A 133 -12.27 3.11 2.16
C LEU A 133 -13.31 2.29 1.39
N THR A 134 -13.80 2.78 0.24
CA THR A 134 -14.80 2.06 -0.56
C THR A 134 -14.21 0.81 -1.21
N TYR A 135 -12.95 0.87 -1.66
CA TYR A 135 -12.27 -0.30 -2.22
C TYR A 135 -11.93 -1.33 -1.15
N GLN A 136 -11.52 -0.90 0.05
CA GLN A 136 -11.33 -1.82 1.19
C GLN A 136 -12.64 -2.49 1.63
N ALA A 137 -13.75 -1.74 1.62
CA ALA A 137 -15.06 -2.26 1.98
C ALA A 137 -15.55 -3.31 0.98
N GLU A 138 -15.35 -3.08 -0.33
CA GLU A 138 -15.72 -4.00 -1.40
C GLU A 138 -15.09 -5.40 -1.23
N VAL A 139 -13.88 -5.46 -0.69
CA VAL A 139 -13.12 -6.71 -0.51
C VAL A 139 -13.18 -7.28 0.91
N GLY A 140 -14.07 -6.76 1.76
CA GLY A 140 -14.30 -7.31 3.10
C GLY A 140 -13.19 -7.04 4.13
N LEU A 141 -12.41 -5.97 3.92
CA LEU A 141 -11.40 -5.51 4.88
C LEU A 141 -11.95 -4.54 5.93
N VAL A 142 -13.16 -4.01 5.72
CA VAL A 142 -13.90 -3.19 6.69
C VAL A 142 -14.91 -4.08 7.41
N ASN A 143 -14.60 -4.49 8.65
CA ASN A 143 -15.39 -5.46 9.41
C ASN A 143 -16.31 -4.83 10.47
N GLY A 144 -16.33 -3.51 10.58
CA GLY A 144 -17.09 -2.78 11.60
C GLY A 144 -17.18 -1.29 11.28
N MET A 145 -17.53 -0.49 12.28
CA MET A 145 -17.64 0.98 12.11
C MET A 145 -16.31 1.71 12.31
N ASP A 146 -15.30 1.05 12.86
CA ASP A 146 -13.96 1.62 13.01
C ASP A 146 -13.26 1.71 11.64
N LEU A 147 -12.58 2.83 11.41
CA LEU A 147 -11.80 3.03 10.19
C LEU A 147 -10.53 2.16 10.21
N PRO A 148 -10.11 1.60 9.06
CA PRO A 148 -8.79 1.00 8.93
C PRO A 148 -7.69 2.00 9.37
N PRO A 149 -6.64 1.55 10.08
CA PRO A 149 -5.59 2.43 10.61
C PRO A 149 -4.67 3.02 9.53
N SER A 150 -4.89 2.66 8.26
CA SER A 150 -4.15 3.16 7.11
C SER A 150 -5.02 3.12 5.85
N LEU A 151 -4.54 3.80 4.80
CA LEU A 151 -5.16 3.80 3.47
C LEU A 151 -4.52 2.68 2.63
N PHE A 152 -4.90 1.44 2.92
CA PHE A 152 -4.25 0.24 2.40
C PHE A 152 -4.39 0.09 0.88
N ALA A 153 -5.55 0.42 0.31
CA ALA A 153 -5.76 0.35 -1.14
C ALA A 153 -4.96 1.43 -1.86
N ASP A 154 -4.93 2.67 -1.32
CA ASP A 154 -4.13 3.76 -1.89
C ASP A 154 -2.62 3.45 -1.83
N MET A 155 -2.12 2.96 -0.69
CA MET A 155 -0.70 2.62 -0.53
C MET A 155 -0.30 1.39 -1.34
N GLY A 156 -1.17 0.37 -1.44
CA GLY A 156 -0.98 -0.76 -2.34
C GLY A 156 -0.96 -0.33 -3.81
N GLY A 157 -1.89 0.54 -4.21
CA GLY A 157 -1.94 1.13 -5.55
C GLY A 157 -0.70 1.95 -5.88
N ALA A 158 -0.18 2.73 -4.93
CA ALA A 158 1.07 3.47 -5.08
C ALA A 158 2.28 2.54 -5.32
N LEU A 159 2.33 1.41 -4.60
CA LEU A 159 3.34 0.38 -4.82
C LEU A 159 3.22 -0.21 -6.23
N MET A 160 2.02 -0.60 -6.65
CA MET A 160 1.76 -1.14 -7.99
C MET A 160 2.07 -0.12 -9.10
N ALA A 161 1.80 1.18 -8.89
CA ALA A 161 2.17 2.24 -9.83
C ALA A 161 3.69 2.42 -9.95
N SER A 162 4.42 2.29 -8.83
CA SER A 162 5.89 2.30 -8.85
C SER A 162 6.44 1.07 -9.58
N GLU A 163 5.82 -0.10 -9.42
CA GLU A 163 6.17 -1.32 -10.15
C GLU A 163 5.85 -1.21 -11.65
N ALA A 164 4.68 -0.68 -12.01
CA ALA A 164 4.28 -0.42 -13.39
C ALA A 164 5.26 0.54 -14.09
N THR A 165 5.78 1.54 -13.36
CA THR A 165 6.84 2.42 -13.84
C THR A 165 8.14 1.64 -14.13
N LEU A 166 8.57 0.76 -13.23
CA LEU A 166 9.75 -0.09 -13.46
C LEU A 166 9.54 -0.99 -14.70
N LYS A 167 8.37 -1.63 -14.83
CA LYS A 167 7.99 -2.44 -15.99
C LYS A 167 8.05 -1.63 -17.28
N ALA A 168 7.51 -0.41 -17.27
CA ALA A 168 7.52 0.49 -18.41
C ALA A 168 8.94 0.87 -18.84
N ILE A 169 9.82 1.21 -17.89
CA ILE A 169 11.21 1.57 -18.19
C ILE A 169 12.02 0.36 -18.69
N ILE A 170 11.83 -0.82 -18.11
CA ILE A 170 12.49 -2.05 -18.57
C ILE A 170 12.02 -2.37 -19.99
N SER A 171 10.71 -2.33 -20.25
CA SER A 171 10.14 -2.57 -21.57
C SER A 171 10.62 -1.55 -22.61
N LEU A 172 10.71 -0.27 -22.23
CA LEU A 172 11.24 0.79 -23.09
C LEU A 172 12.69 0.49 -23.51
N LYS A 173 13.53 0.02 -22.60
CA LYS A 173 14.93 -0.36 -22.91
C LYS A 173 15.02 -1.51 -23.92
N THR A 174 14.08 -2.45 -23.88
CA THR A 174 14.07 -3.59 -24.80
C THR A 174 13.38 -3.31 -26.13
N THR A 175 12.33 -2.49 -26.13
CA THR A 175 11.46 -2.30 -27.30
C THR A 175 11.66 -0.97 -28.02
N GLY A 176 12.31 0.00 -27.36
CA GLY A 176 12.40 1.39 -27.82
C GLY A 176 11.05 2.14 -27.83
N LYS A 177 9.98 1.56 -27.27
CA LYS A 177 8.64 2.13 -27.28
C LYS A 177 8.09 2.28 -25.87
N GLY A 178 7.37 3.37 -25.64
CA GLY A 178 6.62 3.58 -24.41
C GLY A 178 5.46 2.60 -24.30
N SER A 179 4.96 2.41 -23.09
CA SER A 179 3.84 1.50 -22.79
C SER A 179 2.78 2.16 -21.90
N ARG A 180 1.55 1.66 -21.97
CA ARG A 180 0.44 2.06 -21.11
C ARG A 180 0.24 1.00 -20.02
N HIS A 181 0.10 1.44 -18.78
CA HIS A 181 -0.27 0.58 -17.65
C HIS A 181 -1.40 1.23 -16.88
N GLU A 182 -2.46 0.47 -16.67
CA GLU A 182 -3.58 0.85 -15.82
C GLU A 182 -3.40 0.15 -14.47
N VAL A 183 -3.49 0.91 -13.38
CA VAL A 183 -3.32 0.43 -12.01
C VAL A 183 -4.61 0.76 -11.26
N ALA A 184 -5.42 -0.25 -10.99
CA ALA A 184 -6.67 -0.08 -10.26
C ALA A 184 -6.45 -0.19 -8.74
N LEU A 185 -7.02 0.75 -7.98
CA LEU A 185 -6.98 0.71 -6.52
C LEU A 185 -7.80 -0.45 -5.94
N SER A 186 -8.88 -0.85 -6.62
CA SER A 186 -9.63 -2.08 -6.29
C SER A 186 -8.81 -3.35 -6.51
N ASP A 187 -7.97 -3.44 -7.55
CA ASP A 187 -7.05 -4.58 -7.72
C ASP A 187 -6.00 -4.61 -6.60
N ALA A 188 -5.51 -3.44 -6.16
CA ALA A 188 -4.63 -3.34 -5.01
C ALA A 188 -5.32 -3.80 -3.71
N ALA A 189 -6.58 -3.38 -3.49
CA ALA A 189 -7.37 -3.84 -2.36
C ALA A 189 -7.61 -5.35 -2.41
N ALA A 190 -7.96 -5.90 -3.58
CA ALA A 190 -8.18 -7.32 -3.79
C ALA A 190 -6.93 -8.14 -3.52
N TRP A 191 -5.76 -7.68 -3.97
CA TRP A 191 -4.48 -8.31 -3.66
C TRP A 191 -4.21 -8.37 -2.16
N LEU A 192 -4.42 -7.25 -1.45
CA LEU A 192 -4.25 -7.19 0.01
C LEU A 192 -5.28 -8.03 0.76
N ALA A 193 -6.48 -8.23 0.19
CA ALA A 193 -7.53 -9.06 0.75
C ALA A 193 -7.35 -10.56 0.46
N LEU A 194 -6.35 -10.98 -0.32
CA LEU A 194 -6.14 -12.38 -0.68
C LEU A 194 -6.06 -13.31 0.56
N PRO A 195 -5.33 -12.99 1.66
CA PRO A 195 -5.35 -13.83 2.86
C PRO A 195 -6.75 -13.98 3.49
N ARG A 196 -7.60 -12.94 3.38
CA ARG A 196 -8.99 -12.97 3.85
C ARG A 196 -9.84 -13.90 2.98
N GLN A 197 -9.69 -13.82 1.66
CA GLN A 197 -10.37 -14.68 0.69
C GLN A 197 -9.99 -16.15 0.86
N LEU A 198 -8.73 -16.43 1.19
CA LEU A 198 -8.21 -17.74 1.54
C LEU A 198 -8.59 -18.20 2.97
N ARG A 199 -9.45 -17.44 3.67
CA ARG A 199 -9.90 -17.69 5.05
C ARG A 199 -8.78 -17.77 6.09
N MET A 200 -7.61 -17.21 5.80
CA MET A 200 -6.48 -17.21 6.74
C MET A 200 -6.73 -16.23 7.89
N THR A 201 -7.31 -15.07 7.58
CA THR A 201 -7.57 -13.95 8.51
C THR A 201 -9.05 -13.79 8.87
N THR A 202 -9.90 -14.78 8.56
CA THR A 202 -11.27 -14.86 9.10
C THR A 202 -11.26 -15.25 10.58
N PRO A 203 -12.32 -15.01 11.36
CA PRO A 203 -12.35 -15.37 12.78
C PRO A 203 -12.11 -16.86 13.10
N ASP A 204 -12.35 -17.75 12.14
CA ASP A 204 -12.07 -19.19 12.20
C ASP A 204 -10.68 -19.58 11.62
N GLY A 205 -9.99 -18.62 10.99
CA GLY A 205 -8.67 -18.80 10.41
C GLY A 205 -7.54 -18.75 11.44
N ALA A 206 -6.45 -19.46 11.13
CA ALA A 206 -5.28 -19.57 12.03
C ALA A 206 -4.70 -18.21 12.41
N VAL A 207 -4.54 -17.31 11.43
CA VAL A 207 -4.00 -15.95 11.63
C VAL A 207 -5.09 -14.88 11.74
N GLY A 208 -6.35 -15.30 11.90
CA GLY A 208 -7.49 -14.43 12.21
C GLY A 208 -7.95 -14.52 13.67
N GLY A 209 -7.20 -15.21 14.53
CA GLY A 209 -7.44 -15.30 15.97
C GLY A 209 -8.03 -16.62 16.47
N ALA A 210 -8.26 -17.60 15.59
CA ALA A 210 -8.72 -18.93 16.00
C ALA A 210 -7.61 -19.75 16.69
N HIS A 211 -6.35 -19.56 16.27
CA HIS A 211 -5.18 -20.19 16.87
C HIS A 211 -4.76 -19.44 18.14
N ALA A 212 -4.66 -20.12 19.27
CA ALA A 212 -4.30 -19.51 20.56
C ALA A 212 -2.87 -18.91 20.58
N GLY A 213 -2.00 -19.35 19.68
CA GLY A 213 -0.68 -18.76 19.47
C GLY A 213 -0.67 -17.56 18.52
N TYR A 214 -1.79 -17.14 17.92
CA TYR A 214 -1.84 -16.00 17.01
C TYR A 214 -3.04 -15.09 17.34
N ARG A 215 -2.85 -14.18 18.30
CA ARG A 215 -3.92 -13.31 18.83
C ARG A 215 -3.35 -12.17 19.68
N ILE A 216 -4.14 -11.10 19.86
CA ILE A 216 -3.92 -10.09 20.89
C ILE A 216 -4.57 -10.51 22.21
N TYR A 217 -3.80 -10.53 23.30
CA TYR A 217 -4.28 -10.82 24.66
C TYR A 217 -4.09 -9.63 25.59
N ALA A 218 -4.91 -9.54 26.63
CA ALA A 218 -4.66 -8.62 27.74
C ALA A 218 -3.48 -9.10 28.60
N CYS A 219 -2.79 -8.16 29.24
CA CYS A 219 -1.80 -8.40 30.29
C CYS A 219 -2.01 -7.37 31.43
N LYS A 220 -1.33 -7.50 32.56
CA LYS A 220 -1.57 -6.68 33.77
C LYS A 220 -1.60 -5.17 33.52
N ASN A 221 -0.80 -4.69 32.58
CA ASN A 221 -0.61 -3.26 32.32
C ASN A 221 -0.53 -2.93 30.82
N GLY A 222 -1.40 -3.56 30.03
CA GLY A 222 -1.54 -3.33 28.59
C GLY A 222 -2.04 -4.55 27.84
N ARG A 223 -1.54 -4.77 26.63
CA ARG A 223 -1.84 -5.93 25.78
C ARG A 223 -0.55 -6.56 25.25
N VAL A 224 -0.65 -7.77 24.72
CA VAL A 224 0.44 -8.46 24.03
C VAL A 224 -0.07 -9.05 22.72
N ALA A 225 0.61 -8.74 21.62
CA ALA A 225 0.46 -9.46 20.36
C ALA A 225 1.28 -10.74 20.43
N VAL A 226 0.62 -11.88 20.26
CA VAL A 226 1.23 -13.21 20.23
C VAL A 226 1.20 -13.72 18.80
N ALA A 227 2.35 -14.18 18.29
CA ALA A 227 2.50 -14.76 16.94
C ALA A 227 3.33 -16.06 16.96
N ALA A 228 3.09 -16.90 17.97
CA ALA A 228 3.65 -18.25 18.10
C ALA A 228 2.87 -19.28 17.23
N LEU A 229 2.95 -19.13 15.90
CA LEU A 229 2.21 -19.95 14.95
C LEU A 229 2.89 -21.30 14.65
N GLU A 230 4.21 -21.30 14.59
CA GLU A 230 5.02 -22.48 14.31
C GLU A 230 5.03 -23.46 15.49
N PRO A 231 5.10 -24.79 15.24
CA PRO A 231 4.99 -25.80 16.30
C PRO A 231 5.96 -25.61 17.47
N HIS A 232 7.19 -25.17 17.21
CA HIS A 232 8.20 -24.98 18.26
C HIS A 232 7.88 -23.76 19.14
N PHE A 233 7.43 -22.64 18.56
CA PHE A 233 6.97 -21.49 19.34
C PHE A 233 5.71 -21.82 20.15
N ALA A 234 4.80 -22.59 19.56
CA ALA A 234 3.59 -23.04 20.25
C ALA A 234 3.94 -23.92 21.47
N VAL A 235 4.93 -24.81 21.35
CA VAL A 235 5.46 -25.60 22.47
C VAL A 235 6.05 -24.68 23.53
N SER A 236 6.97 -23.77 23.18
CA SER A 236 7.57 -22.82 24.15
C SER A 236 6.53 -21.98 24.90
N LEU A 237 5.50 -21.49 24.19
CA LEU A 237 4.40 -20.73 24.79
C LEU A 237 3.58 -21.58 25.77
N CYS A 238 3.23 -22.79 25.37
CA CYS A 238 2.47 -23.70 26.22
C CYS A 238 3.28 -24.16 27.44
N GLU A 239 4.58 -24.42 27.30
CA GLU A 239 5.47 -24.71 28.43
C GLU A 239 5.53 -23.55 29.42
N ALA A 240 5.70 -22.32 28.92
CA ALA A 240 5.70 -21.11 29.76
C ALA A 240 4.37 -20.90 30.49
N ALA A 241 3.26 -21.20 29.82
CA ALA A 241 1.91 -21.07 30.37
C ALA A 241 1.45 -22.28 31.20
N GLY A 242 2.25 -23.35 31.31
CA GLY A 242 1.88 -24.59 32.00
C GLY A 242 0.74 -25.35 31.33
N VAL A 243 0.59 -25.24 30.01
CA VAL A 243 -0.46 -25.89 29.21
C VAL A 243 0.07 -27.17 28.57
N PRO A 244 -0.48 -28.35 28.88
CA PRO A 244 -0.05 -29.58 28.25
C PRO A 244 -0.50 -29.64 26.78
N LEU A 245 0.40 -30.09 25.90
CA LEU A 245 0.13 -30.33 24.49
C LEU A 245 0.22 -31.82 24.17
N THR A 246 -0.80 -32.32 23.49
CA THR A 246 -0.81 -33.64 22.83
C THR A 246 -0.47 -33.54 21.35
N HIS A 247 -0.79 -32.41 20.71
CA HIS A 247 -0.41 -32.11 19.34
C HIS A 247 -0.13 -30.61 19.18
N PRO A 248 1.08 -30.19 18.78
CA PRO A 248 1.55 -28.79 18.85
C PRO A 248 0.92 -27.83 17.82
N VAL A 249 -0.12 -28.28 17.11
CA VAL A 249 -0.84 -27.48 16.09
C VAL A 249 -2.34 -27.56 16.36
N LYS A 250 -2.90 -28.78 16.39
CA LYS A 250 -4.35 -28.97 16.61
C LYS A 250 -4.80 -28.46 17.97
N ASP A 251 -3.97 -28.59 19.00
CA ASP A 251 -4.35 -28.21 20.36
C ASP A 251 -4.48 -26.70 20.54
N LEU A 252 -3.82 -25.90 19.69
CA LEU A 252 -3.88 -24.45 19.75
C LEU A 252 -5.23 -23.91 19.24
N PHE A 253 -6.02 -24.72 18.54
CA PHE A 253 -7.40 -24.38 18.17
C PHE A 253 -8.42 -24.76 19.26
N LYS A 254 -8.00 -25.45 20.33
CA LYS A 254 -8.92 -25.84 21.42
C LYS A 254 -9.27 -24.62 22.28
N PRO A 255 -10.56 -24.39 22.61
CA PRO A 255 -10.97 -23.30 23.50
C PRO A 255 -10.30 -23.33 24.88
N ALA A 256 -10.03 -24.53 25.41
CA ALA A 256 -9.35 -24.72 26.70
C ALA A 256 -7.91 -24.21 26.67
N THR A 257 -7.14 -24.56 25.62
CA THR A 257 -5.78 -24.05 25.39
C THR A 257 -5.76 -22.53 25.32
N ARG A 258 -6.70 -21.95 24.55
CA ARG A 258 -6.84 -20.50 24.43
C ARG A 258 -7.08 -19.82 25.77
N LYS A 259 -8.01 -20.35 26.58
CA LYS A 259 -8.35 -19.80 27.90
C LYS A 259 -7.18 -19.89 28.88
N ALA A 260 -6.40 -20.97 28.84
CA ALA A 260 -5.24 -21.13 29.71
C ALA A 260 -4.12 -20.13 29.35
N ILE A 261 -3.80 -20.00 28.06
CA ILE A 261 -2.85 -18.98 27.57
C ILE A 261 -3.33 -17.56 27.92
N GLU A 262 -4.61 -17.26 27.70
CA GLU A 262 -5.20 -15.97 28.07
C GLU A 262 -5.04 -15.65 29.56
N THR A 263 -5.31 -16.63 30.43
CA THR A 263 -5.17 -16.48 31.89
C THR A 263 -3.72 -16.21 32.28
N TYR A 264 -2.78 -16.97 31.71
CA TYR A 264 -1.35 -16.79 31.96
C TYR A 264 -0.86 -15.41 31.52
N LEU A 265 -1.17 -14.99 30.29
CA LEU A 265 -0.74 -13.70 29.75
C LEU A 265 -1.36 -12.53 30.54
N ALA A 266 -2.62 -12.66 30.97
CA ALA A 266 -3.30 -11.67 31.82
C ALA A 266 -2.59 -11.48 33.17
N SER A 267 -1.89 -12.49 33.70
CA SER A 267 -1.17 -12.40 34.98
C SER A 267 0.24 -11.81 34.87
N GLN A 268 0.77 -11.64 33.65
CA GLN A 268 2.09 -11.07 33.42
C GLN A 268 2.03 -9.56 33.19
N THR A 269 3.07 -8.84 33.59
CA THR A 269 3.32 -7.46 33.14
C THR A 269 4.00 -7.46 31.78
N ARG A 270 3.95 -6.33 31.07
CA ARG A 270 4.67 -6.17 29.78
C ARG A 270 6.16 -6.50 29.90
N ALA A 271 6.84 -6.00 30.94
CA ALA A 271 8.26 -6.29 31.15
C ALA A 271 8.55 -7.80 31.36
N GLN A 272 7.65 -8.53 32.02
CA GLN A 272 7.78 -9.98 32.17
C GLN A 272 7.59 -10.71 30.85
N LEU A 273 6.65 -10.25 30.02
CA LEU A 273 6.40 -10.82 28.69
C LEU A 273 7.54 -10.51 27.71
N ASP A 274 8.09 -9.29 27.73
CA ASP A 274 9.25 -8.93 26.89
C ASP A 274 10.48 -9.79 27.25
N LYS A 275 10.69 -10.04 28.55
CA LYS A 275 11.72 -10.95 29.03
C LYS A 275 11.45 -12.39 28.58
N LEU A 276 10.22 -12.88 28.74
CA LEU A 276 9.81 -14.21 28.31
C LEU A 276 10.03 -14.42 26.80
N ALA A 277 9.65 -13.42 25.99
CA ALA A 277 9.82 -13.45 24.53
C ALA A 277 11.27 -13.73 24.13
N THR A 278 12.20 -13.07 24.81
CA THR A 278 13.64 -13.22 24.54
C THR A 278 14.19 -14.53 25.11
N GLU A 279 13.84 -14.90 26.34
CA GLU A 279 14.39 -16.09 27.02
C GLU A 279 13.88 -17.42 26.43
N LYS A 280 12.67 -17.42 25.86
CA LYS A 280 12.02 -18.62 25.33
C LYS A 280 11.86 -18.60 23.81
N ASP A 281 12.41 -17.58 23.14
CA ASP A 281 12.30 -17.35 21.71
C ASP A 281 10.84 -17.41 21.23
N ILE A 282 9.96 -16.62 21.86
CA ILE A 282 8.52 -16.58 21.54
C ILE A 282 8.21 -15.25 20.85
N PRO A 283 7.59 -15.25 19.65
CA PRO A 283 7.19 -14.02 18.96
C PRO A 283 6.08 -13.27 19.72
N LEU A 284 6.48 -12.36 20.62
CA LEU A 284 5.61 -11.50 21.41
C LEU A 284 5.96 -10.03 21.19
N MET A 285 4.95 -9.17 21.13
CA MET A 285 5.13 -7.71 21.14
C MET A 285 4.15 -7.08 22.12
N THR A 286 4.66 -6.43 23.16
CA THR A 286 3.81 -5.77 24.17
C THR A 286 3.38 -4.37 23.71
N LEU A 287 2.14 -4.02 24.04
CA LEU A 287 1.47 -2.80 23.62
C LEU A 287 0.89 -2.10 24.85
N LYS A 288 0.97 -0.77 24.89
CA LYS A 288 0.29 0.02 25.93
C LYS A 288 -1.23 -0.21 25.88
#